data_AF-A0A7C3LLU0-F1
#
_entry.id   AF-A0A7C3LLU0-F1
#
_cell.length_a   1.000
_cell.length_b   1.000
_cell.length_c   1.000
_cell.angle_alpha   90.00
_cell.angle_beta   90.00
_cell.angle_gamma   90.00
#
_symmetry.space_group_name_H-M   'P 1'
#
loop_
_entity.id
_entity.type
_entity.pdbx_description
1 polymer ?
#
loop_
_entity_poly.entity_id
_entity_poly.type
_entity_poly.pdbx_seq_one_letter_code
_entity_poly.pdbx_strand_id
1 'polypeptide(L)' 'MENQQNTLRRLKTVEGHMRGVIRMVEQDAYCIDVIRQIQAIDAAL' A
#
# COMPACT_ATOMS: atom_id res chain seq x y z
N MET A 1 15.94 -19.74 0.29
CA MET A 1 16.43 -18.37 0.61
C MET A 1 15.94 -17.32 -0.39
N GLU A 2 15.93 -17.61 -1.70
CA GLU A 2 15.42 -16.69 -2.75
C GLU A 2 13.96 -16.24 -2.55
N ASN A 3 13.09 -17.16 -2.12
CA ASN A 3 11.67 -16.85 -1.91
C ASN A 3 11.42 -15.84 -0.77
N GLN A 4 12.19 -15.94 0.32
CA GLN A 4 12.05 -15.03 1.47
C GLN A 4 12.43 -13.58 1.10
N GLN A 5 13.46 -13.40 0.26
CA GLN A 5 13.87 -12.08 -0.21
C GLN A 5 12.82 -11.45 -1.14
N ASN A 6 12.23 -12.24 -2.03
CA ASN A 6 11.15 -11.78 -2.91
C ASN A 6 9.89 -11.41 -2.14
N THR A 7 9.46 -12.24 -1.18
CA THR A 7 8.34 -11.92 -0.28
C THR A 7 8.62 -10.65 0.50
N LEU A 8 9.83 -10.52 1.08
CA LEU A 8 10.23 -9.32 1.83
C LEU A 8 10.20 -8.06 0.95
N ARG A 9 10.63 -8.16 -0.32
CA ARG A 9 10.57 -7.04 -1.27
C ARG A 9 9.13 -6.60 -1.54
N ARG A 10 8.20 -7.54 -1.76
CA ARG A 10 6.77 -7.23 -1.97
C ARG A 10 6.17 -6.56 -0.74
N LEU A 11 6.48 -7.04 0.46
CA LEU A 11 6.02 -6.45 1.71
C LEU A 11 6.53 -5.02 1.90
N LYS A 12 7.79 -4.73 1.58
CA LYS A 12 8.34 -3.35 1.64
C LYS A 12 7.65 -2.41 0.65
N THR A 13 7.31 -2.89 -0.54
CA THR A 13 6.53 -2.12 -1.51
C THR A 13 5.15 -1.78 -0.95
N VAL A 14 4.44 -2.78 -0.41
CA VAL A 14 3.12 -2.60 0.21
C VAL A 14 3.18 -1.61 1.39
N GLU A 15 4.20 -1.71 2.25
CA GLU A 15 4.45 -0.76 3.34
C GLU A 15 4.60 0.69 2.83
N GLY A 16 5.28 0.89 1.69
CA GLY A 16 5.41 2.19 1.04
C GLY A 16 4.06 2.75 0.57
N HIS A 17 3.23 1.91 -0.07
CA HIS A 17 1.90 2.29 -0.50
C HIS A 17 0.97 2.60 0.68
N MET A 18 1.02 1.80 1.75
CA MET A 18 0.25 2.03 2.98
C MET A 18 0.60 3.39 3.62
N ARG A 19 1.88 3.75 3.67
CA ARG A 19 2.31 5.09 4.11
C ARG A 19 1.75 6.20 3.22
N GLY A 20 1.51 5.94 1.94
CA GLY A 20 0.81 6.86 1.05
C GLY A 20 -0.65 7.06 1.44
N VAL A 21 -1.38 5.97 1.71
CA VAL A 21 -2.78 6.01 2.16
C VAL A 21 -2.92 6.79 3.47
N ILE A 22 -2.02 6.58 4.43
CA ILE A 22 -2.03 7.34 5.70
C ILE A 22 -1.93 8.84 5.43
N ARG A 23 -0.99 9.27 4.57
CA ARG A 23 -0.87 10.69 4.20
C ARG A 23 -2.13 11.24 3.51
N MET A 24 -2.80 10.43 2.70
CA MET A 24 -4.06 10.85 2.08
C MET A 24 -5.13 11.13 3.13
N VAL A 25 -5.23 10.30 4.17
CA VAL A 25 -6.15 10.51 5.29
C VAL A 25 -5.76 11.74 6.10
N GLU A 26 -4.48 11.92 6.41
CA GLU A 26 -3.97 13.11 7.12
C GLU A 26 -4.23 14.42 6.35
N GLN A 27 -4.31 14.34 5.03
CA GLN A 27 -4.57 15.48 4.14
C GLN A 27 -6.07 15.63 3.79
N ASP A 28 -6.95 14.89 4.46
CA ASP A 28 -8.40 14.90 4.25
C ASP A 28 -8.79 14.66 2.77
N ALA A 29 -8.03 13.77 2.10
CA ALA A 29 -8.27 13.41 0.71
C ALA A 29 -9.64 12.76 0.53
N TYR A 30 -10.19 12.88 -0.67
CA TYR A 30 -11.51 12.36 -0.99
C TYR A 30 -11.60 10.85 -0.72
N CYS A 31 -12.64 10.45 0.02
CA CYS A 31 -12.78 9.10 0.54
C CYS A 31 -12.74 8.02 -0.57
N ILE A 32 -13.27 8.30 -1.76
CA ILE A 32 -13.24 7.36 -2.89
C ILE A 32 -11.82 7.13 -3.39
N ASP A 33 -10.96 8.14 -3.36
CA ASP A 33 -9.57 8.00 -3.80
C ASP A 33 -8.76 7.21 -2.76
N VAL A 34 -9.02 7.41 -1.47
CA VAL A 34 -8.47 6.59 -0.38
C VAL A 34 -8.86 5.12 -0.56
N ILE A 35 -10.16 4.84 -0.80
CA ILE A 35 -10.67 3.47 -1.03
C ILE A 35 -10.00 2.83 -2.25
N ARG A 36 -9.85 3.56 -3.35
CA ARG A 36 -9.17 3.06 -4.56
C ARG A 36 -7.72 2.68 -4.29
N GLN A 37 -7.00 3.47 -3.51
CA GLN A 37 -5.61 3.13 -3.14
C GLN A 37 -5.54 1.91 -2.25
N ILE A 38 -6.48 1.73 -1.31
CA ILE A 38 -6.57 0.52 -0.48
C ILE A 38 -6.84 -0.71 -1.36
N GLN A 39 -7.75 -0.62 -2.33
CA GLN A 39 -8.03 -1.70 -3.28
C GLN A 39 -6.82 -2.05 -4.16
N ALA A 40 -6.03 -1.06 -4.57
CA ALA A 40 -4.80 -1.29 -5.32
C ALA A 40 -3.73 -2.02 -4.50
N ILE A 41 -3.66 -1.75 -3.19
CA ILE A 41 -2.78 -2.47 -2.26
C ILE A 41 -3.23 -3.92 -2.10
N ASP A 42 -4.53 -4.16 -1.91
CA ASP A 42 -5.10 -5.50 -1.76
C ASP A 42 -4.83 -6.36 -3.00
N ALA A 43 -4.96 -5.78 -4.20
CA ALA A 43 -4.66 -6.45 -5.47
C ALA A 43 -3.16 -6.74 -5.69
N ALA A 44 -2.26 -6.08 -4.95
CA ALA A 44 -0.80 -6.27 -5.07
C ALA A 44 -0.25 -7.43 -4.20
N LEU A 45 -1.05 -7.90 -3.24
CA LEU A 45 -0.77 -9.06 -2.40
C LEU A 45 -1.05 -10.36 -3.16
#